data_AF-A0A927UC51-F1
#
_entry.id   AF-A0A927UC51-F1
#
_cell.length_a   1.000
_cell.length_b   1.000
_cell.length_c   1.000
_cell.angle_alpha   90.00
_cell.angle_beta   90.00
_cell.angle_gamma   90.00
#
_symmetry.space_group_name_H-M   'P 1'
#
loop_
_entity.id
_entity.type
_entity.pdbx_description
1 polymer ?
#
loop_
_entity_poly.entity_id
_entity_poly.type
_entity_poly.pdbx_seq_one_letter_code
_entity_poly.pdbx_strand_id
1 'polypeptide(L)' 'MENQYFKEALGNFVTDFNYGGAIRHLVNHGYDAEQIKREFNYPLSIDAIQKIIDDYKSSQK' A
#
# COMPACT_ATOMS: atom_id res chain seq x y z
N MET A 1 0.55 -15.75 19.85
CA MET A 1 0.31 -15.77 18.40
C MET A 1 -0.85 -14.86 18.01
N GLU A 2 -2.02 -14.98 18.62
CA GLU A 2 -3.22 -14.18 18.31
C GLU A 2 -3.03 -12.65 18.40
N ASN A 3 -2.33 -12.18 19.44
CA ASN A 3 -2.11 -10.73 19.65
C ASN A 3 -1.21 -10.09 18.58
N GLN A 4 -0.22 -10.83 18.06
CA GLN A 4 0.71 -10.32 17.05
C GLN A 4 0.05 -10.25 15.67
N TYR A 5 -0.65 -11.31 15.28
CA TYR A 5 -1.45 -11.34 14.06
C TYR A 5 -2.49 -10.21 14.03
N PHE A 6 -3.21 -10.02 15.14
CA PHE A 6 -4.19 -8.94 15.25
C PHE A 6 -3.55 -7.55 15.11
N LYS A 7 -2.41 -7.30 15.78
CA LYS A 7 -1.69 -6.02 15.67
C LYS A 7 -1.21 -5.75 14.25
N GLU A 8 -0.72 -6.78 13.57
CA GLU A 8 -0.29 -6.68 12.18
C GLU A 8 -1.47 -6.40 11.24
N ALA A 9 -2.57 -7.13 11.37
CA ALA A 9 -3.79 -6.91 10.60
C ALA A 9 -4.34 -5.49 10.82
N LEU A 10 -4.35 -5.00 12.06
CA LEU A 10 -4.78 -3.65 12.39
C LEU A 10 -3.83 -2.58 11.81
N GLY A 11 -2.52 -2.80 11.87
CA GLY A 11 -1.52 -1.89 11.28
C GLY A 11 -1.64 -1.80 9.77
N ASN A 12 -1.84 -2.94 9.10
CA ASN A 12 -2.09 -3.01 7.66
C ASN A 12 -3.39 -2.26 7.30
N PHE A 13 -4.47 -2.48 8.05
CA PHE A 13 -5.75 -1.79 7.84
C PHE A 13 -5.63 -0.26 7.95
N VAL A 14 -4.98 0.25 9.00
CA VAL A 14 -4.79 1.70 9.19
C VAL A 14 -3.93 2.30 8.07
N THR A 15 -2.91 1.57 7.62
CA THR A 15 -2.05 2.00 6.50
C THR A 15 -2.86 2.11 5.21
N ASP A 16 -3.65 1.10 4.89
CA ASP A 16 -4.51 1.08 3.69
C ASP A 16 -5.59 2.15 3.73
N PHE A 17 -6.18 2.40 4.90
CA PHE A 17 -7.17 3.45 5.09
C PHE A 17 -6.59 4.84 4.81
N ASN A 18 -5.37 5.12 5.28
CA ASN A 18 -4.73 6.42 5.12
C ASN A 18 -4.12 6.64 3.73
N TYR A 19 -3.46 5.62 3.17
CA TYR A 19 -2.61 5.76 1.98
C TYR A 19 -3.13 5.02 0.75
N GLY A 20 -3.97 4.00 0.93
CA GLY A 20 -4.36 3.09 -0.13
C GLY A 20 -5.13 3.77 -1.26
N GLY A 21 -5.99 4.75 -0.96
CA GLY A 21 -6.73 5.48 -1.99
C GLY A 21 -5.81 6.21 -2.98
N ALA A 22 -4.83 6.94 -2.45
CA ALA A 22 -3.89 7.70 -3.28
C ALA A 22 -2.89 6.79 -4.02
N ILE A 23 -2.41 5.71 -3.40
CA ILE A 23 -1.55 4.72 -4.09
C ILE A 23 -2.29 4.09 -5.27
N ARG A 24 -3.54 3.66 -5.10
CA ARG A 24 -4.36 3.08 -6.18
C ARG A 24 -4.60 4.08 -7.32
N HIS A 25 -4.84 5.35 -6.99
CA HIS A 25 -4.98 6.40 -7.98
C HIS A 25 -3.69 6.56 -8.81
N LEU A 26 -2.52 6.61 -8.17
CA LEU A 26 -1.22 6.70 -8.86
C LEU A 26 -0.94 5.46 -9.73
N VAL A 27 -1.27 4.26 -9.25
CA VAL A 27 -1.14 3.03 -10.06
C VAL A 27 -1.99 3.10 -11.32
N ASN A 28 -3.22 3.61 -11.24
CA ASN A 28 -4.08 3.80 -12.42
C ASN A 28 -3.49 4.80 -13.42
N HIS A 29 -2.64 5.71 -12.95
CA HIS A 29 -1.87 6.65 -13.78
C HIS A 29 -0.55 6.07 -14.30
N GLY A 30 -0.25 4.80 -14.04
CA GLY A 30 0.92 4.10 -14.58
C GLY A 30 2.17 4.13 -13.69
N TYR A 31 2.07 4.64 -12.46
CA TYR A 31 3.20 4.67 -11.53
C TYR A 31 3.44 3.31 -10.83
N ASP A 32 4.70 2.93 -10.68
CA ASP A 32 5.13 1.78 -9.86
C ASP A 32 5.54 2.19 -8.42
N ALA A 33 5.86 1.21 -7.57
CA ALA A 33 6.20 1.45 -6.16
C ALA A 33 7.44 2.33 -5.98
N GLU A 34 8.43 2.16 -6.85
CA GLU A 34 9.69 2.90 -6.84
C GLU A 34 9.48 4.37 -7.22
N GLN A 35 8.66 4.62 -8.24
CA GLN A 35 8.25 5.96 -8.64
C GLN A 35 7.40 6.64 -7.57
N ILE A 36 6.41 5.93 -6.99
CA ILE A 36 5.57 6.46 -5.91
C ILE A 36 6.44 6.89 -4.72
N LYS A 37 7.41 6.06 -4.32
CA LYS A 37 8.31 6.39 -3.21
C LYS A 37 9.16 7.62 -3.50
N ARG A 38 9.81 7.67 -4.67
CA ARG A 38 10.80 8.71 -5.00
C ARG A 38 10.16 10.03 -5.42
N GLU A 39 9.19 9.99 -6.32
CA GLU A 39 8.63 11.21 -6.93
C GLU A 39 7.69 11.95 -5.98
N PHE A 40 7.00 11.22 -5.10
CA PHE A 40 6.04 11.80 -4.15
C PHE A 40 6.54 11.80 -2.70
N ASN A 41 7.80 11.40 -2.45
CA ASN A 41 8.40 11.30 -1.12
C ASN A 41 7.50 10.56 -0.10
N TYR A 42 6.86 9.47 -0.55
CA TYR A 42 5.84 8.79 0.24
C TYR A 42 6.41 8.30 1.58
N PRO A 43 5.68 8.45 2.71
CA PRO A 43 6.19 8.12 4.04
C PRO A 43 6.21 6.61 4.35
N LEU A 44 5.82 5.75 3.40
CA LEU A 44 5.81 4.30 3.55
C LEU A 44 7.09 3.65 3.00
N SER A 45 7.43 2.45 3.46
CA SER A 45 8.48 1.64 2.82
C SER A 45 8.04 1.20 1.43
N ILE A 46 9.01 0.87 0.56
CA ILE A 46 8.72 0.34 -0.77
C ILE A 46 7.90 -0.95 -0.67
N ASP A 47 8.22 -1.84 0.27
CA ASP A 47 7.48 -3.09 0.49
C ASP A 47 6.00 -2.84 0.85
N ALA A 48 5.72 -1.85 1.70
CA ALA A 48 4.35 -1.51 2.07
C ALA A 48 3.58 -0.92 0.88
N ILE A 49 4.21 -0.07 0.08
CA ILE A 49 3.61 0.45 -1.16
C ILE A 49 3.33 -0.71 -2.12
N GLN A 50 4.32 -1.58 -2.36
CA GLN A 50 4.21 -2.72 -3.27
C GLN A 50 3.07 -3.66 -2.85
N LYS A 51 2.95 -3.96 -1.55
CA LYS A 51 1.85 -4.77 -1.03
C LYS A 51 0.47 -4.19 -1.40
N ILE A 52 0.28 -2.87 -1.24
CA ILE A 52 -0.98 -2.18 -1.59
C ILE A 52 -1.25 -2.27 -3.10
N ILE A 53 -0.21 -2.13 -3.93
CA ILE A 53 -0.32 -2.27 -5.38
C ILE A 53 -0.77 -3.69 -5.75
N ASP A 54 -0.18 -4.71 -5.15
CA ASP A 54 -0.48 -6.12 -5.43
C ASP A 54 -1.89 -6.50 -4.97
N ASP A 55 -2.28 -6.08 -3.77
CA ASP A 55 -3.65 -6.25 -3.25
C ASP A 55 -4.66 -5.57 -4.17
N TYR A 56 -4.36 -4.36 -4.65
CA TYR A 56 -5.22 -3.66 -5.60
C TYR A 56 -5.33 -4.40 -6.94
N LYS A 57 -4.20 -4.81 -7.54
CA LYS A 57 -4.19 -5.53 -8.82
C LYS A 57 -4.91 -6.88 -8.74
N SER A 58 -4.82 -7.58 -7.61
CA SER A 58 -5.54 -8.85 -7.41
C SER A 58 -7.04 -8.66 -7.28
N SER A 59 -7.51 -7.51 -6.76
CA SER A 59 -8.94 -7.18 -6.66
C SER A 59 -9.62 -6.82 -7.99
N GLN A 60 -8.83 -6.55 -9.04
CA GLN A 60 -9.32 -6.19 -10.39
C GLN A 60 -9.41 -7.39 -11.35
N LYS A 61 -9.00 -8.59 -10.90
CA LYS A 61 -9.15 -9.85 -11.66
C LYS A 61 -10.46 -10.53 -11.32
#